data_AF-A0A9X2XNH4-F1
#
_entry.id   AF-A0A9X2XNH4-F1
#
_cell.length_a   1.000
_cell.length_b   1.000
_cell.length_c   1.000
_cell.angle_alpha   90.00
_cell.angle_beta   90.00
_cell.angle_gamma   90.00
#
_symmetry.space_group_name_H-M   'P 1'
#
loop_
_entity.id
_entity.type
_entity.pdbx_description
1 polymer ?
#
loop_
_entity_poly.entity_id
_entity_poly.type
_entity_poly.pdbx_seq_one_letter_code
_entity_poly.pdbx_strand_id
1 'polypeptide(L)'
;MKQKVTREFSFHYPLTQKVVRNYRIVTERVGDLVVEGTAYFNPAVSPFDTENSRYDVDIDFIKWNDTDIKPVIEVSGMLDDITEAAIRYVPSLFLSKPANGLAA
;
A
#
# COMPACT_ATOMS: atom_id res chain seq x y z
N MET A 1 26.14 0.19 9.01
CA MET A 1 24.85 -0.28 8.43
C MET A 1 23.74 0.58 9.02
N LYS A 2 23.00 1.33 8.20
CA LYS A 2 21.88 2.18 8.67
C LYS A 2 20.69 1.26 9.01
N GLN A 3 20.10 1.40 10.20
CA GLN A 3 18.93 0.62 10.63
C GLN A 3 17.72 0.99 9.75
N LYS A 4 17.25 0.05 8.94
CA LYS A 4 15.90 0.10 8.35
C LYS A 4 14.93 -0.48 9.38
N VAL A 5 13.89 0.27 9.73
CA VAL A 5 12.80 -0.27 10.57
C VAL A 5 11.84 -1.00 9.64
N THR A 6 11.43 -2.20 10.02
CA THR A 6 10.53 -3.06 9.23
C THR A 6 9.21 -3.29 9.96
N ARG A 7 8.10 -3.33 9.23
CA ARG A 7 6.78 -3.75 9.73
C ARG A 7 5.99 -4.46 8.65
N GLU A 8 5.32 -5.54 9.01
CA GLU A 8 4.28 -6.14 8.17
C GLU A 8 3.07 -5.20 8.08
N PHE A 9 2.37 -5.24 6.95
CA PHE A 9 1.16 -4.47 6.73
C PHE A 9 0.10 -5.24 5.97
N SER A 10 -1.15 -4.84 6.18
CA SER A 10 -2.30 -5.25 5.38
C SER A 10 -3.25 -4.06 5.22
N PHE A 11 -3.69 -3.78 4.01
CA PHE A 11 -4.73 -2.78 3.75
C PHE A 11 -5.65 -3.17 2.60
N HIS A 12 -6.81 -2.50 2.53
CA HIS A 12 -7.80 -2.72 1.48
C HIS A 12 -7.61 -1.68 0.37
N TYR A 13 -7.39 -2.15 -0.85
CA TYR A 13 -7.29 -1.33 -2.05
C TYR A 13 -8.58 -1.44 -2.88
N PRO A 14 -9.30 -0.33 -3.15
CA PRO A 14 -10.56 -0.40 -3.87
C PRO A 14 -10.35 -0.73 -5.36
N LEU A 15 -10.93 -1.83 -5.80
CA LEU A 15 -10.96 -2.18 -7.22
C LEU A 15 -12.06 -1.41 -7.91
N THR A 16 -11.71 -0.62 -8.93
CA THR A 16 -12.66 0.20 -9.68
C THR A 16 -12.61 -0.10 -11.17
N GLN A 17 -13.74 0.10 -11.85
CA GLN A 17 -13.85 -0.03 -13.31
C GLN A 17 -14.49 1.22 -13.91
N LYS A 18 -14.07 1.60 -15.12
CA LYS A 18 -14.70 2.67 -15.90
C LYS A 18 -15.72 2.07 -16.84
N VAL A 19 -16.98 2.51 -16.75
CA VAL A 19 -18.08 2.06 -17.60
C VAL A 19 -18.77 3.26 -18.24
N VAL A 20 -19.38 3.05 -19.42
CA VAL A 20 -20.19 4.08 -20.09
C VAL A 20 -21.66 3.82 -19.76
N ARG A 21 -22.31 4.79 -19.10
CA ARG A 21 -23.76 4.81 -18.88
C ARG A 21 -24.34 6.14 -19.34
N ASN A 22 -25.43 6.11 -20.10
CA ASN A 22 -26.13 7.30 -20.59
C ASN A 22 -25.17 8.33 -21.23
N TYR A 23 -24.26 7.87 -22.10
CA TYR A 23 -23.25 8.69 -22.77
C TYR A 23 -22.24 9.39 -21.83
N ARG A 24 -22.07 8.91 -20.59
CA ARG A 24 -21.09 9.42 -19.61
C ARG A 24 -20.19 8.30 -19.12
N ILE A 25 -18.90 8.61 -18.90
CA ILE A 25 -17.95 7.71 -18.24
C ILE A 25 -18.18 7.81 -16.73
N VAL A 26 -18.42 6.68 -16.08
CA VAL A 26 -18.60 6.55 -14.64
C VAL A 26 -17.59 5.55 -14.11
N THR A 27 -16.99 5.87 -12.97
CA THR A 27 -16.12 4.94 -12.22
C THR A 27 -16.97 4.23 -11.17
N GLU A 28 -17.02 2.90 -11.24
CA GLU A 28 -17.76 2.06 -10.29
C GLU A 28 -16.79 1.23 -9.46
N ARG A 29 -17.06 1.08 -8.16
CA ARG A 29 -16.32 0.17 -7.28
C ARG A 29 -16.87 -1.25 -7.46
N VAL A 30 -15.98 -2.18 -7.78
CA VAL A 30 -16.29 -3.58 -8.09
C VAL A 30 -16.01 -4.49 -6.90
N GLY A 31 -15.09 -4.08 -6.03
CA GLY A 31 -14.72 -4.81 -4.83
C GLY A 31 -13.50 -4.19 -4.15
N ASP A 32 -12.89 -4.95 -3.27
CA ASP A 32 -11.67 -4.59 -2.56
C ASP A 32 -10.63 -5.71 -2.71
N LEU A 33 -9.40 -5.31 -2.96
CA LEU A 33 -8.23 -6.17 -2.89
C LEU A 33 -7.63 -6.06 -1.49
N VAL A 34 -7.16 -7.17 -0.93
CA VAL A 34 -6.34 -7.16 0.28
C VAL A 34 -4.88 -7.19 -0.15
N VAL A 35 -4.14 -6.15 0.20
CA VAL A 35 -2.71 -6.01 -0.12
C VAL A 35 -1.92 -6.28 1.14
N GLU A 36 -1.04 -7.26 1.10
CA GLU A 36 -0.19 -7.66 2.23
C GLU A 36 1.28 -7.53 1.83
N GLY A 37 2.12 -7.10 2.76
CA GLY A 37 3.53 -6.93 2.48
C GLY A 37 4.36 -6.48 3.67
N THR A 38 5.62 -6.19 3.38
CA THR A 38 6.59 -5.63 4.33
C THR A 38 6.89 -4.19 3.98
N ALA A 39 6.70 -3.29 4.94
CA ALA A 39 7.06 -1.89 4.86
C ALA A 39 8.44 -1.65 5.48
N TYR A 40 9.23 -0.81 4.81
CA TYR A 40 10.55 -0.38 5.24
C TYR A 40 10.56 1.13 5.47
N PHE A 41 11.15 1.54 6.58
CA PHE A 41 11.34 2.95 6.92
C PHE A 41 12.81 3.24 7.18
N ASN A 42 13.33 4.26 6.50
CA ASN A 42 14.68 4.77 6.70
C ASN A 42 14.64 6.12 7.43
N PRO A 43 14.86 6.17 8.76
CA PRO A 43 14.81 7.42 9.52
C PRO A 43 15.91 8.41 9.15
N ALA A 44 16.97 7.95 8.48
CA ALA A 44 18.10 8.78 8.06
C ALA A 44 17.81 9.61 6.80
N VAL A 45 16.72 9.32 6.07
CA VAL A 45 16.30 10.11 4.91
C VAL A 45 15.39 11.24 5.39
N SER A 46 15.66 12.46 4.94
CA SER A 46 14.85 13.63 5.27
C SER A 46 13.44 13.48 4.69
N PRO A 47 12.38 13.89 5.39
CA PRO A 47 11.02 13.95 4.81
C PRO A 47 10.91 14.90 3.61
N PHE A 48 11.88 15.81 3.42
CA PHE A 48 11.91 16.76 2.31
C PHE A 48 12.83 16.34 1.16
N ASP A 49 13.50 15.19 1.30
CA ASP A 49 14.34 14.64 0.24
C ASP A 49 13.46 13.94 -0.79
N THR A 50 13.36 14.53 -1.98
CA THR A 50 12.59 14.00 -3.10
C THR A 50 13.38 13.02 -3.97
N GLU A 51 14.69 12.93 -3.79
CA GLU A 51 15.57 12.05 -4.58
C GLU A 51 15.69 10.67 -3.95
N ASN A 52 15.54 10.57 -2.62
CA ASN A 52 15.61 9.31 -1.88
C ASN A 52 14.27 8.93 -1.23
N SER A 53 13.79 7.71 -1.47
CA SER A 53 12.57 7.21 -0.83
C SER A 53 12.80 6.91 0.65
N ARG A 54 12.13 7.66 1.53
CA ARG A 54 12.13 7.45 2.99
C ARG A 54 11.37 6.19 3.41
N TYR A 55 10.36 5.84 2.61
CA TYR A 55 9.53 4.66 2.78
C TYR A 55 9.66 3.79 1.53
N ASP A 56 9.63 2.49 1.75
CA ASP A 56 9.72 1.48 0.69
C ASP A 56 8.83 0.29 1.09
N VAL A 57 8.40 -0.50 0.13
CA VAL A 57 7.49 -1.62 0.35
C VAL A 57 7.90 -2.82 -0.50
N ASP A 58 7.73 -4.01 0.07
CA ASP A 58 7.73 -5.26 -0.66
C ASP A 58 6.34 -5.87 -0.53
N ILE A 59 5.65 -6.09 -1.64
CA ILE A 59 4.28 -6.63 -1.65
C ILE A 59 4.39 -8.14 -1.77
N ASP A 60 3.94 -8.86 -0.74
CA ASP A 60 3.97 -10.31 -0.72
C ASP A 60 2.76 -10.88 -1.47
N PHE A 61 1.55 -10.36 -1.18
CA PHE A 61 0.30 -10.87 -1.74
C PHE A 61 -0.66 -9.74 -2.13
N ILE A 62 -1.43 -9.98 -3.21
CA ILE A 62 -2.58 -9.17 -3.57
C ILE A 62 -3.76 -10.11 -3.75
N LYS A 63 -4.68 -10.12 -2.77
CA LYS A 63 -5.76 -11.09 -2.70
C LYS A 63 -7.09 -10.49 -3.14
N TRP A 64 -7.86 -11.27 -3.89
CA TRP A 64 -9.28 -11.01 -4.13
C TRP A 64 -10.07 -12.27 -3.74
N ASN A 65 -11.02 -12.13 -2.81
CA ASN A 65 -11.76 -13.26 -2.24
C ASN A 65 -10.81 -14.39 -1.77
N ASP A 66 -9.83 -14.04 -0.95
CA ASP A 66 -8.78 -14.94 -0.41
C ASP A 66 -7.87 -15.63 -1.45
N THR A 67 -8.05 -15.33 -2.73
CA THR A 67 -7.21 -15.86 -3.81
C THR A 67 -6.11 -14.86 -4.14
N ASP A 68 -4.86 -15.29 -4.12
CA ASP A 68 -3.74 -14.46 -4.58
C ASP A 68 -3.82 -14.25 -6.10
N ILE A 69 -3.96 -12.99 -6.49
CA ILE A 69 -4.02 -12.53 -7.86
C ILE A 69 -2.85 -11.62 -8.23
N LYS A 70 -1.80 -11.52 -7.37
CA LYS A 70 -0.62 -10.69 -7.66
C LYS A 70 -0.02 -10.93 -9.05
N PRO A 71 0.11 -12.17 -9.57
CA PRO A 71 0.60 -12.39 -10.94
C PRO A 71 -0.28 -11.75 -12.02
N VAL A 72 -1.60 -11.69 -11.80
CA VAL A 72 -2.55 -11.04 -12.73
C VAL A 72 -2.39 -9.52 -12.69
N ILE A 73 -2.15 -8.96 -11.50
CA ILE A 73 -1.92 -7.52 -11.29
C ILE A 73 -0.59 -7.07 -11.89
N GLU A 74 0.45 -7.90 -11.80
CA GLU A 74 1.76 -7.65 -12.42
C GLU A 74 1.63 -7.49 -13.94
N VAL A 75 0.91 -8.38 -14.61
CA VAL A 75 0.73 -8.33 -16.06
C VAL A 75 -0.26 -7.25 -16.52
N SER A 76 -1.17 -6.79 -15.66
CA SER A 76 -2.13 -5.73 -16.00
C SER A 76 -1.52 -4.32 -15.94
N GLY A 77 -0.33 -4.18 -15.35
CA GLY A 77 0.33 -2.89 -15.12
C GLY A 77 -0.24 -2.12 -13.92
N MET A 78 -1.14 -2.71 -13.13
CA MET A 78 -1.73 -2.07 -11.94
C MET A 78 -0.83 -2.14 -10.70
N LEU A 79 0.27 -2.91 -10.76
CA LEU A 79 1.16 -3.09 -9.61
C LEU A 79 1.77 -1.76 -9.15
N ASP A 80 2.15 -0.87 -10.06
CA ASP A 80 2.76 0.42 -9.72
C ASP A 80 1.79 1.31 -8.92
N ASP A 81 0.52 1.36 -9.33
CA ASP A 81 -0.53 2.12 -8.63
C ASP A 81 -0.79 1.57 -7.23
N ILE A 82 -0.78 0.24 -7.08
CA ILE A 82 -0.94 -0.42 -5.78
C ILE A 82 0.28 -0.20 -4.89
N THR A 83 1.49 -0.24 -5.47
CA THR A 83 2.75 0.02 -4.77
C THR A 83 2.79 1.46 -4.26
N GLU A 84 2.41 2.44 -5.08
CA GLU A 84 2.31 3.84 -4.67
C GLU A 84 1.27 4.03 -3.56
N ALA A 85 0.12 3.35 -3.66
CA ALA A 85 -0.89 3.37 -2.60
C ALA A 85 -0.35 2.77 -1.29
N ALA A 86 0.41 1.67 -1.37
CA ALA A 86 1.06 1.05 -0.22
C ALA A 86 2.08 2.00 0.42
N ILE A 87 2.97 2.62 -0.37
CA ILE A 87 3.95 3.61 0.10
C ILE A 87 3.26 4.77 0.85
N ARG A 88 2.11 5.25 0.36
CA ARG A 88 1.31 6.30 1.03
C ARG A 88 0.64 5.83 2.31
N TYR A 89 0.34 4.54 2.42
CA TYR A 89 -0.21 3.93 3.64
C TYR A 89 0.86 3.76 4.73
N VAL A 90 2.10 3.44 4.35
CA VAL A 90 3.22 3.16 5.27
C VAL A 90 3.41 4.20 6.39
N PRO A 91 3.40 5.53 6.14
CA PRO A 91 3.53 6.53 7.20
C PRO A 91 2.55 6.32 8.36
N SER A 92 1.31 5.89 8.09
CA SER A 92 0.31 5.65 9.14
C SER A 92 0.71 4.49 10.08
N LEU A 93 1.47 3.52 9.57
CA LEU A 93 1.97 2.39 10.34
C LEU A 93 3.09 2.79 11.30
N PHE A 94 3.91 3.78 10.94
CA PHE A 94 5.05 4.21 11.75
C PHE A 94 4.76 5.45 12.61
N LEU A 95 3.76 6.25 12.23
CA LEU A 95 3.33 7.45 12.97
C LEU A 95 2.22 7.15 13.99
N SER A 96 1.63 5.95 13.96
CA SER A 96 0.71 5.52 15.02
C SER A 96 1.47 5.44 16.35
N LYS A 97 1.25 6.47 17.18
CA LYS A 97 1.66 6.47 18.59
C LYS A 97 1.11 5.18 19.22
N PRO A 98 1.90 4.42 20.01
CA PRO A 98 1.35 3.27 20.73
C PRO A 98 0.12 3.74 21.49
N ALA A 99 -1.03 3.13 21.21
CA ALA A 99 -2.26 3.42 21.90
C ALA A 99 -2.10 2.96 23.36
N ASN A 100 -1.76 3.91 24.23
CA ASN A 100 -1.69 3.81 25.69
C ASN A 100 -0.56 2.87 26.20
N GLY A 101 0.31 3.31 27.10
CA GLY A 101 -0.08 3.66 28.46
C GLY A 101 -0.09 2.42 29.35
N LEU A 102 1.08 1.80 29.54
CA LEU A 102 1.35 0.98 30.72
C LEU A 102 2.65 1.51 31.32
N ALA A 103 2.46 2.47 32.23
CA ALA A 103 3.37 2.62 33.34
C ALA A 103 3.29 1.33 34.16
N ALA A 104 4.42 0.67 34.32
CA ALA A 104 4.69 -0.26 35.41
C ALA A 104 5.95 0.24 36.10
#